data_AF-A0A6M8VY40-F1
#
_entry.id   AF-A0A6M8VY40-F1
#
_cell.length_a   1.000
_cell.length_b   1.000
_cell.length_c   1.000
_cell.angle_alpha   90.00
_cell.angle_beta   90.00
_cell.angle_gamma   90.00
#
_symmetry.space_group_name_H-M   'P 1'
#
loop_
_entity.id
_entity.type
_entity.pdbx_description
1 polymer ?
#
loop_
_entity_poly.entity_id
_entity_poly.type
_entity_poly.pdbx_seq_one_letter_code
_entity_poly.pdbx_strand_id
1 'polypeptide(L)'
;MRLTHEAVPPEELARLLEDRAGVLGRAGLHCAPGAHEAMGTASTGGACRLSVGPMTTHDDVRAACACLEAIALNCGASGRRAGRQDERGSSIQPASV
;
A
#
# COMPACT_ATOMS: atom_id res chain seq x y z
N MET A 1 -11.09 -6.81 1.91
CA MET A 1 -10.34 -6.60 3.17
C MET A 1 -9.32 -5.48 2.97
N ARG A 2 -9.19 -4.56 3.92
CA ARG A 2 -8.26 -3.41 3.88
C ARG A 2 -7.13 -3.63 4.89
N LEU A 3 -5.88 -3.41 4.48
CA LEU A 3 -4.67 -3.61 5.28
C LEU A 3 -3.83 -2.33 5.26
N THR A 4 -3.27 -1.96 6.41
CA THR A 4 -2.33 -0.85 6.58
C THR A 4 -1.16 -1.31 7.44
N HIS A 5 0.01 -0.72 7.19
CA HIS A 5 1.22 -1.01 7.95
C HIS A 5 1.91 0.32 8.29
N GLU A 6 2.42 0.46 9.52
CA GLU A 6 2.98 1.71 10.02
C GLU A 6 4.25 2.16 9.28
N ALA A 7 5.13 1.21 8.95
CA ALA A 7 6.41 1.48 8.29
C ALA A 7 6.49 1.05 6.81
N VAL A 8 5.46 0.40 6.28
CA VAL A 8 5.44 -0.09 4.89
C VAL A 8 4.30 0.60 4.15
N PRO A 9 4.59 1.44 3.14
CA PRO A 9 3.56 2.13 2.39
C PRO A 9 2.70 1.13 1.59
N PRO A 10 1.44 1.47 1.29
CA PRO A 10 0.48 0.53 0.71
C PRO A 10 0.91 -0.01 -0.67
N GLU A 11 1.63 0.79 -1.48
CA GLU A 11 2.19 0.36 -2.77
C GLU A 11 3.25 -0.71 -2.60
N GLU A 12 4.17 -0.51 -1.64
CA GLU A 12 5.23 -1.47 -1.35
C GLU A 12 4.64 -2.74 -0.73
N LEU A 13 3.63 -2.63 0.13
CA LEU A 13 2.93 -3.79 0.67
C LEU A 13 2.28 -4.62 -0.44
N ALA A 14 1.63 -3.97 -1.43
CA ALA A 14 1.06 -4.67 -2.58
C ALA A 14 2.13 -5.35 -3.43
N ARG A 15 3.25 -4.67 -3.71
CA ARG A 15 4.38 -5.22 -4.45
C ARG A 15 5.00 -6.44 -3.75
N LEU A 16 5.20 -6.36 -2.44
CA LEU A 16 5.76 -7.47 -1.66
C LEU A 16 4.84 -8.71 -1.65
N LEU A 17 3.52 -8.51 -1.60
CA LEU A 17 2.55 -9.59 -1.69
C LEU A 17 2.56 -10.26 -3.07
N GLU A 18 2.65 -9.46 -4.13
CA GLU A 18 2.78 -9.98 -5.50
C GLU A 18 4.08 -10.77 -5.66
N ASP A 19 5.23 -10.16 -5.34
CA ASP A 19 6.54 -10.77 -5.59
C ASP A 19 6.82 -12.01 -4.73
N ARG A 20 6.35 -12.03 -3.48
CA ARG A 20 6.70 -13.10 -2.52
C ARG A 20 5.63 -14.17 -2.36
N ALA A 21 4.38 -13.86 -2.68
CA ALA A 21 3.26 -14.78 -2.50
C ALA A 21 2.41 -14.97 -3.76
N GLY A 22 2.67 -14.24 -4.85
CA GLY A 22 1.82 -14.27 -6.05
C GLY A 22 0.43 -13.65 -5.82
N VAL A 23 0.26 -12.87 -4.74
CA VAL A 23 -1.05 -12.34 -4.33
C VAL A 23 -1.17 -10.90 -4.77
N LEU A 24 -2.08 -10.65 -5.72
CA LEU A 24 -2.34 -9.31 -6.23
C LEU A 24 -3.22 -8.51 -5.28
N GLY A 25 -2.66 -7.43 -4.74
CA GLY A 25 -3.37 -6.40 -3.98
C GLY A 25 -3.55 -5.11 -4.78
N ARG A 26 -4.46 -4.25 -4.32
CA ARG A 26 -4.56 -2.86 -4.83
C ARG A 26 -4.18 -1.88 -3.73
N ALA A 27 -3.20 -1.04 -3.99
CA ALA A 27 -2.88 0.11 -3.13
C ALA A 27 -3.77 1.31 -3.48
N GLY A 28 -3.89 2.27 -2.55
CA GLY A 28 -4.53 3.56 -2.79
C GLY A 28 -5.74 3.86 -1.92
N LEU A 29 -6.51 4.86 -2.36
CA LEU A 29 -7.70 5.41 -1.67
C LEU A 29 -9.03 4.74 -2.07
N HIS A 30 -9.00 3.84 -3.06
CA HIS A 30 -10.16 3.02 -3.47
C HIS A 30 -11.46 3.81 -3.74
N CYS A 31 -11.35 4.99 -4.37
CA CYS A 31 -12.45 5.92 -4.64
C CYS A 31 -13.22 6.41 -3.39
N ALA A 32 -12.62 6.29 -2.20
CA ALA A 32 -13.23 6.67 -0.92
C ALA A 32 -12.33 7.64 -0.12
N PRO A 33 -11.91 8.79 -0.70
CA PRO A 33 -10.96 9.71 -0.04
C PRO A 33 -11.45 10.18 1.34
N GLY A 34 -12.73 10.55 1.49
CA GLY A 34 -13.28 10.97 2.78
C GLY A 34 -13.27 9.88 3.86
N ALA A 35 -13.41 8.60 3.47
CA ALA A 35 -13.26 7.49 4.41
C ALA A 35 -11.80 7.34 4.85
N HIS A 36 -10.85 7.52 3.93
CA HIS A 36 -9.42 7.49 4.24
C HIS A 36 -8.97 8.66 5.10
N GLU A 37 -9.56 9.84 4.94
CA GLU A 37 -9.36 11.01 5.81
C GLU A 37 -9.86 10.71 7.23
N ALA A 38 -11.10 10.22 7.37
CA ALA A 38 -11.67 9.85 8.67
C ALA A 38 -10.87 8.76 9.39
N MET A 39 -10.24 7.85 8.64
CA MET A 39 -9.38 6.79 9.18
C MET A 39 -7.91 7.22 9.37
N GLY A 40 -7.52 8.45 9.01
CA GLY A 40 -6.14 8.93 9.13
C GLY A 40 -5.15 8.27 8.16
N THR A 41 -5.63 7.67 7.08
CA THR A 41 -4.80 6.94 6.10
C THR A 41 -4.61 7.68 4.78
N ALA A 42 -5.32 8.80 4.57
CA ALA A 42 -5.20 9.59 3.35
C ALA A 42 -3.77 10.13 3.14
N SER A 43 -3.12 10.58 4.21
CA SER A 43 -1.74 11.12 4.18
C SER A 43 -0.67 10.07 3.91
N THR A 44 -0.97 8.78 4.13
CA THR A 44 -0.04 7.66 3.90
C THR A 44 -0.29 6.93 2.58
N GLY A 45 -1.06 7.52 1.65
CA GLY A 45 -1.40 6.90 0.37
C GLY A 45 -2.59 5.93 0.42
N GLY A 46 -3.29 5.85 1.56
CA GLY A 46 -4.47 5.00 1.73
C GLY A 46 -4.15 3.63 2.32
N ALA A 47 -4.52 2.56 1.63
CA ALA A 47 -4.36 1.20 2.13
C ALA A 47 -4.15 0.18 1.03
N CYS A 48 -3.57 -0.97 1.37
CA CYS A 48 -3.55 -2.13 0.49
C CYS A 48 -4.85 -2.93 0.68
N ARG A 49 -5.52 -3.28 -0.42
CA ARG A 49 -6.78 -4.02 -0.42
C ARG A 49 -6.59 -5.39 -1.05
N LEU A 50 -6.97 -6.42 -0.30
CA LEU A 50 -7.13 -7.79 -0.79
C LEU A 50 -8.62 -8.11 -0.94
N SER A 51 -8.95 -8.81 -2.03
CA SER A 51 -10.31 -9.22 -2.35
C SER A 51 -10.31 -10.71 -2.66
N VAL A 52 -11.13 -11.45 -1.92
CA VAL A 52 -11.36 -12.89 -2.15
C VAL A 52 -12.49 -13.03 -3.16
N GLY A 53 -12.31 -13.92 -4.14
CA GLY A 53 -13.31 -14.24 -5.16
C GLY A 53 -13.62 -15.73 -5.21
N PRO A 54 -14.56 -16.17 -6.07
CA PRO A 54 -14.97 -17.58 -6.18
C PRO A 54 -13.83 -18.56 -6.54
N MET A 55 -12.77 -18.05 -7.15
CA MET A 55 -11.59 -18.83 -7.55
C MET A 55 -10.45 -18.78 -6.54
N THR A 56 -10.59 -18.00 -5.47
CA THR A 56 -9.57 -17.94 -4.42
C THR A 56 -9.56 -19.23 -3.63
N THR A 57 -8.38 -19.84 -3.52
CA THR A 57 -8.17 -21.09 -2.80
C THR A 57 -7.72 -20.83 -1.36
N HIS A 58 -7.77 -21.87 -0.53
CA HIS A 58 -7.20 -21.80 0.82
C HIS A 58 -5.69 -21.57 0.80
N ASP A 59 -5.00 -22.10 -0.22
CA ASP A 59 -3.55 -21.97 -0.34
C ASP A 59 -3.16 -20.52 -0.70
N ASP A 60 -3.94 -19.83 -1.53
CA ASP A 60 -3.76 -18.40 -1.79
C ASP A 60 -3.86 -17.57 -0.49
N VAL A 61 -4.85 -17.88 0.35
CA VAL A 61 -5.03 -17.20 1.64
C VAL A 61 -3.88 -17.50 2.59
N ARG A 62 -3.43 -18.76 2.67
CA ARG A 62 -2.27 -19.14 3.49
C ARG A 62 -1.00 -18.45 3.04
N ALA A 63 -0.75 -18.39 1.72
CA ALA A 63 0.40 -17.70 1.15
C ALA A 63 0.36 -16.19 1.47
N ALA A 64 -0.81 -15.55 1.34
CA ALA A 64 -0.99 -14.15 1.73
C ALA A 64 -0.68 -13.94 3.22
N CYS A 65 -1.23 -14.77 4.11
CA CYS A 65 -1.01 -14.67 5.55
C CYS A 65 0.45 -14.86 5.94
N ALA A 66 1.12 -15.89 5.40
CA ALA A 66 2.54 -16.16 5.69
C ALA A 66 3.43 -15.00 5.23
N CYS A 67 3.13 -14.40 4.07
CA CYS A 67 3.85 -13.23 3.59
C CYS A 67 3.63 -12.00 4.48
N LEU A 68 2.38 -11.73 4.89
CA LEU A 68 2.07 -10.62 5.81
C LEU A 68 2.77 -10.79 7.16
N GLU A 69 2.79 -12.00 7.70
CA GLU A 69 3.52 -12.34 8.93
C GLU A 69 5.02 -12.06 8.78
N ALA A 70 5.62 -12.52 7.68
CA ALA A 70 7.03 -12.24 7.39
C ALA A 70 7.31 -10.74 7.24
N ILE A 71 6.40 -9.96 6.63
CA ILE A 71 6.55 -8.50 6.50
C ILE A 71 6.51 -7.84 7.89
N ALA A 72 5.55 -8.22 8.74
CA ALA A 72 5.41 -7.68 10.08
C ALA A 72 6.65 -7.99 10.96
N LEU A 73 7.18 -9.22 10.89
CA LEU A 73 8.34 -9.62 11.68
C LEU A 73 9.65 -8.97 11.22
N ASN A 74 9.80 -8.67 9.92
CA ASN A 74 11.03 -8.12 9.35
C ASN A 74 11.08 -6.58 9.30
N CYS A 75 10.04 -5.90 9.81
CA CYS A 75 9.92 -4.45 9.63
C CYS A 75 10.96 -3.61 10.41
N GLY A 76 11.75 -4.24 11.29
CA GLY A 76 12.88 -3.59 11.96
C GLY A 76 14.10 -3.28 11.08
N ALA A 77 14.20 -3.85 9.87
CA ALA A 77 15.43 -3.78 9.06
C ALA A 77 15.39 -2.81 7.85
N SER A 78 14.22 -2.56 7.28
CA SER A 78 14.09 -1.88 5.97
C SER A 78 13.64 -0.42 6.01
N GLY A 79 13.19 0.09 7.17
CA GLY A 79 12.57 1.41 7.32
C GLY A 79 13.47 2.66 7.18
N ARG A 80 14.66 2.57 6.56
CA ARG A 80 15.60 3.72 6.44
C ARG A 80 15.93 4.18 5.00
N ARG A 81 15.26 3.68 3.95
CA ARG A 81 15.61 4.06 2.56
C ARG A 81 14.50 4.59 1.64
N ALA A 82 13.23 4.57 2.05
CA ALA A 82 12.15 5.12 1.23
C ALA A 82 11.83 6.57 1.61
N GLY A 83 12.78 7.48 1.38
CA GLY A 83 12.62 8.89 1.70
C GLY A 83 13.59 9.78 0.94
N ARG A 84 13.42 9.90 -0.39
CA ARG A 84 13.78 11.10 -1.19
C ARG A 84 13.28 10.96 -2.64
N GLN A 85 12.09 11.48 -2.92
CA GLN A 85 11.84 12.15 -4.19
C GLN A 85 11.63 13.62 -3.84
N ASP A 86 12.72 14.37 -3.98
CA ASP A 86 12.64 15.82 -4.06
C ASP A 86 12.21 16.13 -5.49
N GLU A 87 11.01 16.65 -5.66
CA GLU A 87 10.58 17.30 -6.89
C GLU A 87 10.39 18.78 -6.58
N ARG A 88 11.51 19.49 -6.49
CA ARG A 88 11.51 20.93 -6.74
C ARG A 88 11.39 21.15 -8.25
N GLY A 89 10.24 21.67 -8.66
CA GLY A 89 10.15 22.59 -9.80
C GLY A 89 9.27 22.13 -10.95
N SER A 90 8.02 22.60 -10.97
CA SER A 90 7.54 23.30 -12.15
C SER A 90 6.49 24.34 -11.74
N SER A 91 6.88 25.60 -11.83
CA SER A 91 5.97 26.74 -11.71
C SER A 91 4.94 26.70 -12.84
N ILE A 92 3.66 26.72 -12.48
CA ILE A 92 2.61 27.19 -13.40
C ILE A 92 2.32 28.64 -13.00
N GLN A 93 2.74 29.57 -13.84
CA GLN A 93 2.40 31.00 -13.72
C GLN A 93 0.93 31.22 -14.10
N PRO A 94 0.25 32.25 -13.55
CA PRO A 94 -1.12 32.54 -13.91
C PRO A 94 -1.19 33.25 -15.28
N ALA A 95 -2.04 32.77 -16.17
CA ALA A 95 -2.38 33.47 -17.40
C ALA A 95 -3.19 34.73 -17.05
N SER A 96 -2.61 35.89 -17.34
CA SER A 96 -3.27 37.19 -17.36
C SER A 96 -3.45 37.59 -18.82
N VAL A 97 -4.68 37.60 -19.34
CA VAL A 97 -5.26 38.50 -20.38
C VAL A 97 -6.77 38.36 -20.29
#